data_AF-A0A7C3EXK3-F1
#
_entry.id   AF-A0A7C3EXK3-F1
#
_cell.length_a   1.000
_cell.length_b   1.000
_cell.length_c   1.000
_cell.angle_alpha   90.00
_cell.angle_beta   90.00
_cell.angle_gamma   90.00
#
_symmetry.space_group_name_H-M   'P 1'
#
loop_
_entity.id
_entity.type
_entity.pdbx_description
1 polymer ?
#
loop_
_entity_poly.entity_id
_entity_poly.type
_entity_poly.pdbx_seq_one_letter_code
_entity_poly.pdbx_strand_id
1 'polypeptide(L)'
;MRKIRVKLGDRSYEVNIGSGILAQAGYWLKARGLAGRLIVITNPVVSGLYGEALERSLAAGGFTVDFLEVPDGEEQKSLETAGRLYLELEHCLAERMTPVVALGGGVIGDLAGFVAATYKRGVPL
;
A
#
# COMPACT_ATOMS: atom_id res chain seq x y z
N MET A 1 -7.24 -20.70 3.48
CA MET A 1 -6.39 -19.70 2.80
C MET A 1 -5.88 -20.31 1.50
N ARG A 2 -6.04 -19.61 0.37
CA ARG A 2 -5.59 -20.04 -0.96
C ARG A 2 -4.43 -19.13 -1.40
N LYS A 3 -3.38 -19.70 -1.95
CA LYS A 3 -2.25 -18.97 -2.54
C LYS A 3 -2.27 -19.13 -4.05
N ILE A 4 -2.11 -18.05 -4.78
CA ILE A 4 -1.99 -18.05 -6.24
C ILE A 4 -0.65 -17.40 -6.59
N ARG A 5 0.23 -18.15 -7.25
CA ARG A 5 1.49 -17.59 -7.78
C ARG A 5 1.25 -17.01 -9.16
N VAL A 6 1.45 -15.69 -9.29
CA VAL A 6 1.40 -14.99 -10.57
C VAL A 6 2.80 -15.04 -11.19
N LYS A 7 2.92 -15.65 -12.37
CA LYS A 7 4.20 -15.89 -13.04
C LYS A 7 4.52 -14.72 -13.99
N LEU A 8 5.45 -13.85 -13.59
CA LEU A 8 5.89 -12.66 -14.35
C LEU A 8 7.44 -12.59 -14.46
N GLY A 9 8.11 -13.74 -14.47
CA GLY A 9 9.57 -13.82 -14.41
C GLY A 9 10.10 -13.35 -13.06
N ASP A 10 11.10 -12.47 -13.07
CA ASP A 10 11.72 -11.91 -11.85
C ASP A 10 10.74 -11.10 -10.99
N ARG A 11 9.61 -10.67 -11.57
CA ARG A 11 8.55 -9.92 -10.87
C ARG A 11 7.40 -10.81 -10.39
N SER A 12 7.58 -12.13 -10.39
CA SER A 12 6.53 -13.05 -9.92
C SER A 12 6.19 -12.78 -8.46
N TYR A 13 4.90 -12.81 -8.12
CA TYR A 13 4.42 -12.58 -6.77
C TYR A 13 3.31 -13.55 -6.38
N GLU A 14 2.98 -13.58 -5.09
CA GLU A 14 1.91 -14.43 -4.54
C GLU A 14 0.70 -13.56 -4.18
N VAL A 15 -0.48 -14.01 -4.58
CA VAL A 15 -1.76 -13.48 -4.12
C VAL A 15 -2.29 -14.43 -3.04
N ASN A 16 -2.39 -13.92 -1.81
CA ASN A 16 -2.97 -14.64 -0.69
C ASN A 16 -4.45 -14.27 -0.55
N ILE A 17 -5.33 -15.28 -0.55
CA ILE A 17 -6.79 -15.10 -0.49
C ILE A 17 -7.34 -15.90 0.70
N GLY A 18 -8.09 -15.24 1.57
CA GLY A 18 -8.74 -15.90 2.70
C GLY A 18 -9.59 -14.94 3.53
N SER A 19 -10.40 -15.50 4.42
CA SER A 19 -11.14 -14.73 5.42
C SER A 19 -10.21 -14.28 6.55
N GLY A 20 -10.39 -13.05 7.03
CA GLY A 20 -9.63 -12.50 8.16
C GLY A 20 -8.14 -12.26 7.90
N ILE A 21 -7.66 -12.34 6.65
CA ILE A 21 -6.22 -12.29 6.34
C ILE A 21 -5.58 -10.91 6.61
N LEU A 22 -6.37 -9.85 6.68
CA LEU A 22 -5.89 -8.50 6.95
C LEU A 22 -5.17 -8.41 8.31
N ALA A 23 -5.67 -9.15 9.31
CA ALA A 23 -5.05 -9.26 10.64
C ALA A 23 -3.66 -9.92 10.62
N GLN A 24 -3.26 -10.50 9.49
CA GLN A 24 -1.95 -11.12 9.29
C GLN A 24 -1.08 -10.35 8.27
N ALA A 25 -1.57 -9.23 7.72
CA ALA A 25 -0.84 -8.41 6.75
C ALA A 25 0.60 -8.10 7.18
N GLY A 26 0.83 -7.65 8.42
CA GLY A 26 2.19 -7.37 8.90
C GLY A 26 3.11 -8.59 8.89
N TYR A 27 2.60 -9.76 9.28
CA TYR A 27 3.36 -11.01 9.18
C TYR A 27 3.74 -11.32 7.72
N TRP A 28 2.80 -11.19 6.78
CA TRP A 28 3.04 -11.48 5.37
C TRP A 28 4.03 -10.50 4.72
N LEU A 29 3.94 -9.20 5.02
CA LEU A 29 4.87 -8.21 4.51
C LEU A 29 6.28 -8.44 5.06
N LYS A 30 6.40 -8.76 6.36
CA LYS A 30 7.68 -9.12 6.98
C LYS A 30 8.30 -10.37 6.36
N ALA A 31 7.49 -11.39 6.09
CA ALA A 31 7.93 -12.62 5.43
C ALA A 31 8.44 -12.39 4.00
N ARG A 32 8.04 -11.28 3.35
CA ARG A 32 8.59 -10.83 2.05
C ARG A 32 9.89 -10.04 2.17
N GLY A 33 10.43 -9.89 3.38
CA GLY A 33 11.66 -9.14 3.65
C GLY A 33 11.48 -7.63 3.77
N LEU A 34 10.23 -7.14 3.85
CA LEU A 34 9.98 -5.73 4.16
C LEU A 34 10.17 -5.47 5.66
N ALA A 35 10.67 -4.29 5.99
CA ALA A 35 10.83 -3.84 7.38
C ALA A 35 10.80 -2.31 7.46
N GLY A 36 10.61 -1.78 8.66
CA GLY A 36 10.68 -0.34 8.91
C GLY A 36 9.39 0.40 8.57
N ARG A 37 9.51 1.50 7.84
CA ARG A 37 8.38 2.39 7.52
C ARG A 37 7.63 1.94 6.27
N LEU A 38 6.30 2.02 6.30
CA LEU A 38 5.38 1.81 5.17
C LEU A 38 4.49 3.04 4.98
N ILE A 39 4.08 3.29 3.74
CA ILE A 39 3.05 4.29 3.43
C ILE A 39 1.80 3.56 2.95
N VAL A 40 0.67 3.75 3.62
CA VAL A 40 -0.63 3.23 3.16
C VAL A 40 -1.35 4.32 2.38
N ILE A 41 -1.72 4.04 1.13
CA ILE A 41 -2.59 4.91 0.33
C ILE A 41 -3.99 4.28 0.33
N THR A 42 -5.00 5.06 0.73
CA THR A 42 -6.39 4.61 0.87
C THR A 42 -7.36 5.75 0.59
N ASN A 43 -8.67 5.49 0.66
CA ASN A 43 -9.70 6.53 0.79
C ASN A 43 -10.33 6.54 2.20
N PRO A 44 -11.01 7.62 2.62
CA PRO A 44 -11.61 7.73 3.95
C PRO A 44 -12.62 6.62 4.29
N VAL A 45 -13.40 6.16 3.29
CA VAL A 45 -14.42 5.13 3.49
C VAL A 45 -13.78 3.78 3.84
N VAL A 46 -12.78 3.37 3.07
CA VAL A 46 -12.04 2.12 3.28
C VAL A 46 -11.17 2.22 4.54
N SER A 47 -10.56 3.38 4.79
CA SER A 47 -9.79 3.66 6.00
C SER A 47 -10.63 3.48 7.27
N GLY A 48 -11.84 4.06 7.30
CA GLY A 48 -12.76 3.92 8.43
C GLY A 48 -13.22 2.49 8.70
N LEU A 49 -13.23 1.61 7.68
CA LEU A 49 -13.63 0.21 7.80
C LEU A 49 -12.47 -0.72 8.15
N TYR A 50 -11.29 -0.48 7.58
CA TYR A 50 -10.19 -1.46 7.57
C TYR A 50 -8.84 -0.88 8.04
N GLY A 51 -8.71 0.44 8.14
CA GLY A 51 -7.46 1.13 8.47
C GLY A 51 -6.90 0.70 9.82
N GLU A 52 -7.72 0.76 10.88
CA GLU A 52 -7.29 0.38 12.23
C GLU A 52 -6.89 -1.11 12.32
N ALA A 53 -7.61 -2.00 11.62
CA ALA A 53 -7.27 -3.42 11.57
C ALA A 53 -5.94 -3.68 10.84
N LEU A 54 -5.70 -2.96 9.73
CA LEU A 54 -4.43 -3.02 9.01
C LEU A 54 -3.29 -2.45 9.85
N GLU A 55 -3.47 -1.28 10.45
CA GLU A 55 -2.45 -0.61 11.26
C GLU A 55 -2.00 -1.49 12.42
N ARG A 56 -2.93 -2.09 13.18
CA ARG A 56 -2.58 -3.04 14.26
C ARG A 56 -1.80 -4.24 13.75
N SER A 57 -2.20 -4.78 12.60
CA SER A 57 -1.52 -5.91 11.96
C SER A 57 -0.09 -5.57 11.54
N LEU A 58 0.10 -4.39 10.94
CA LEU A 58 1.41 -3.86 10.54
C LEU A 58 2.29 -3.55 11.77
N ALA A 59 1.74 -2.91 12.79
CA ALA A 59 2.46 -2.65 14.03
C ALA A 59 2.94 -3.95 14.72
N ALA A 60 2.11 -5.00 14.74
CA ALA A 60 2.50 -6.32 15.22
C ALA A 60 3.62 -6.97 14.38
N GLY A 61 3.73 -6.60 13.09
CA GLY A 61 4.85 -6.96 12.22
C GLY A 61 6.15 -6.17 12.50
N GLY A 62 6.08 -5.11 13.31
CA GLY A 62 7.18 -4.20 13.61
C GLY A 62 7.33 -3.04 12.62
N PHE A 63 6.26 -2.70 11.90
CA PHE A 63 6.26 -1.59 10.95
C PHE A 63 5.78 -0.29 11.61
N THR A 64 6.34 0.84 11.18
CA THR A 64 5.74 2.16 11.37
C THR A 64 4.98 2.53 10.10
N VAL A 65 3.81 3.15 10.23
CA VAL A 65 2.90 3.34 9.11
C VAL A 65 2.37 4.77 9.10
N ASP A 66 2.44 5.41 7.94
CA ASP A 66 1.78 6.68 7.67
C ASP A 66 0.64 6.43 6.67
N PHE A 67 -0.54 7.00 6.94
CA PHE A 67 -1.72 6.89 6.07
C PHE A 67 -1.87 8.16 5.23
N LEU A 68 -1.95 7.98 3.91
CA LEU A 68 -2.29 9.04 2.95
C LEU A 68 -3.68 8.76 2.38
N GLU A 69 -4.62 9.63 2.74
CA GLU A 69 -6.01 9.50 2.29
C GLU A 69 -6.25 10.32 1.01
N VAL A 70 -6.89 9.67 0.05
CA VAL A 70 -7.38 10.26 -1.19
C VAL A 70 -8.90 10.33 -1.09
N PRO A 71 -9.54 11.47 -1.42
CA PRO A 71 -11.00 11.53 -1.49
C PRO A 71 -11.57 10.35 -2.31
N ASP A 72 -12.79 9.94 -2.01
CA ASP A 72 -13.42 8.88 -2.80
C ASP A 72 -13.92 9.40 -4.15
N GLY A 73 -13.86 8.59 -5.20
CA GLY A 73 -14.31 8.95 -6.56
C GLY A 73 -13.31 8.61 -7.67
N GLU A 74 -13.81 8.22 -8.85
CA GLU A 74 -12.96 7.89 -10.03
C GLU A 74 -12.22 9.13 -10.55
N GLU A 75 -12.76 10.33 -10.36
CA GLU A 75 -12.13 11.60 -10.71
C GLU A 75 -10.79 11.82 -9.98
N GLN A 76 -10.60 11.15 -8.84
CA GLN A 76 -9.35 11.21 -8.08
C GLN A 76 -8.23 10.38 -8.74
N LYS A 77 -8.56 9.55 -9.73
CA LYS A 77 -7.58 8.84 -10.57
C LYS A 77 -6.99 9.79 -11.62
N SER A 78 -6.31 10.82 -11.14
CA SER A 78 -5.76 11.90 -11.96
C SER A 78 -4.29 12.17 -11.62
N LEU A 79 -3.58 12.81 -12.56
CA LEU A 79 -2.20 13.24 -12.34
C LEU A 79 -2.09 14.35 -11.28
N GLU A 80 -3.16 15.12 -11.08
CA GLU A 80 -3.23 16.13 -10.02
C GLU A 80 -3.18 15.46 -8.65
N THR A 81 -3.99 14.42 -8.43
CA THR A 81 -3.95 13.64 -7.20
C THR A 81 -2.62 12.93 -7.01
N ALA A 82 -2.04 12.36 -8.07
CA ALA A 82 -0.69 11.78 -8.01
C ALA A 82 0.37 12.82 -7.60
N GLY A 83 0.27 14.04 -8.12
CA GLY A 83 1.13 15.17 -7.75
C GLY A 83 1.01 15.54 -6.27
N ARG A 84 -0.21 15.59 -5.73
CA ARG A 84 -0.44 15.79 -4.28
C ARG A 84 0.20 14.68 -3.45
N LEU A 85 0.01 13.42 -3.86
CA LEU A 85 0.59 12.27 -3.16
C LEU A 85 2.12 12.30 -3.15
N TYR A 86 2.79 12.82 -4.19
CA TYR A 86 4.25 13.00 -4.14
C TYR A 86 4.68 14.00 -3.07
N LEU A 87 3.96 15.09 -2.89
CA LEU A 87 4.25 16.08 -1.84
C LEU A 87 4.06 15.46 -0.45
N GLU A 88 2.98 14.70 -0.26
CA GLU A 88 2.71 13.99 0.98
C GLU A 88 3.77 12.92 1.29
N LEU A 89 4.24 12.18 0.28
CA LEU A 89 5.34 11.23 0.42
C LEU A 89 6.64 11.92 0.87
N GLU A 90 6.97 13.10 0.33
CA GLU A 90 8.12 13.87 0.80
C GLU A 90 7.93 14.38 2.23
N HIS A 91 6.71 14.80 2.62
CA HIS A 91 6.42 15.18 4.01
C HIS A 91 6.58 14.01 4.99
N CYS A 92 6.23 12.80 4.57
CA CYS A 92 6.47 11.57 5.33
C CYS A 92 7.94 11.10 5.31
N LEU A 93 8.82 11.84 4.63
CA LEU A 93 10.23 11.49 4.40
C LEU A 93 10.37 10.08 3.78
N ALA A 94 9.49 9.75 2.83
CA ALA A 94 9.56 8.48 2.12
C ALA A 94 10.84 8.41 1.28
N GLU A 95 11.54 7.28 1.37
CA GLU A 95 12.76 7.02 0.63
C GLU A 95 12.50 6.01 -0.50
N ARG A 96 13.53 5.74 -1.31
CA ARG A 96 13.43 4.83 -2.45
C ARG A 96 13.04 3.40 -2.07
N MET A 97 13.33 2.99 -0.84
CA MET A 97 13.01 1.67 -0.31
C MET A 97 11.78 1.67 0.59
N THR A 98 11.12 2.82 0.81
CA THR A 98 9.88 2.90 1.58
C THR A 98 8.75 2.28 0.77
N PRO A 99 8.19 1.14 1.20
CA PRO A 99 7.13 0.48 0.46
C PRO A 99 5.81 1.23 0.57
N VAL A 100 5.06 1.24 -0.52
CA VAL A 100 3.67 1.71 -0.57
C VAL A 100 2.74 0.49 -0.45
N VAL A 101 1.64 0.64 0.30
CA VAL A 101 0.58 -0.35 0.42
C VAL A 101 -0.72 0.29 -0.07
N ALA A 102 -1.31 -0.26 -1.12
CA ALA A 102 -2.63 0.15 -1.59
C ALA A 102 -3.72 -0.57 -0.79
N LEU A 103 -4.51 0.19 -0.01
CA LEU A 103 -5.68 -0.32 0.69
C LEU A 103 -6.94 0.27 0.04
N GLY A 104 -7.63 -0.50 -0.80
CA GLY A 104 -8.85 -0.04 -1.45
C GLY A 104 -9.25 -0.85 -2.67
N GLY A 105 -10.13 -0.26 -3.48
CA GLY A 105 -10.57 -0.81 -4.76
C GLY A 105 -9.65 -0.43 -5.93
N GLY A 106 -10.17 -0.53 -7.15
CA GLY A 106 -9.40 -0.28 -8.39
C GLY A 106 -8.83 1.13 -8.51
N VAL A 107 -9.58 2.16 -8.08
CA VAL A 107 -9.11 3.57 -8.10
C VAL A 107 -7.83 3.74 -7.29
N ILE A 108 -7.86 3.32 -6.01
CA ILE A 108 -6.70 3.38 -5.13
C ILE A 108 -5.57 2.48 -5.64
N GLY A 109 -5.87 1.28 -6.12
CA GLY A 109 -4.87 0.36 -6.67
C GLY A 109 -4.11 0.96 -7.86
N ASP A 110 -4.82 1.53 -8.83
CA ASP A 110 -4.20 2.13 -10.01
C ASP A 110 -3.41 3.38 -9.66
N LEU A 111 -3.98 4.26 -8.82
CA LEU A 111 -3.32 5.50 -8.39
C LEU A 111 -2.07 5.21 -7.57
N ALA A 112 -2.17 4.38 -6.53
CA ALA A 112 -1.04 4.01 -5.69
C ALA A 112 0.03 3.25 -6.50
N GLY A 113 -0.38 2.38 -7.42
CA GLY A 113 0.53 1.69 -8.32
C GLY A 113 1.30 2.64 -9.23
N PHE A 114 0.61 3.61 -9.83
CA PHE A 114 1.25 4.64 -10.66
C PHE A 114 2.21 5.52 -9.86
N VAL A 115 1.78 5.97 -8.67
CA VAL A 115 2.61 6.77 -7.76
C VAL A 115 3.85 5.98 -7.33
N ALA A 116 3.70 4.73 -6.92
CA ALA A 116 4.82 3.89 -6.52
C ALA A 116 5.82 3.64 -7.67
N ALA A 117 5.32 3.45 -8.90
CA ALA A 117 6.17 3.21 -10.07
C ALA A 117 7.01 4.45 -10.47
N THR A 118 6.54 5.66 -10.16
CA THR A 118 7.11 6.91 -10.67
C THR A 118 7.83 7.72 -9.60
N TYR A 119 7.40 7.64 -8.34
CA TYR A 119 8.06 8.29 -7.20
C TYR A 119 9.48 7.76 -7.03
N LYS A 120 10.47 8.68 -6.99
CA LYS A 120 11.92 8.37 -6.96
C LYS A 120 12.37 7.29 -7.98
N ARG A 121 11.68 7.25 -9.14
CA ARG A 121 11.86 6.28 -10.24
C ARG A 121 11.58 4.83 -9.82
N GLY A 122 10.59 4.63 -8.95
CA GLY A 122 10.17 3.33 -8.46
C GLY A 122 10.49 3.13 -6.99
N VAL A 123 9.45 2.85 -6.21
CA VAL A 123 9.51 2.32 -4.84
C VAL A 123 8.77 0.98 -4.77
N PRO A 124 9.03 0.13 -3.78
CA PRO A 124 8.30 -1.12 -3.61
C PRO A 124 6.79 -0.88 -3.42
N LEU A 125 5.98 -1.76 -4.01
CA LEU A 125 4.51 -1.84 -3.86
C LEU A 125 4.14 -3.28 -3.49
#